data_AF-A0A1D1VEA0-F1
#
_entry.id   AF-A0A1D1VEA0-F1
#
_cell.length_a   1.000
_cell.length_b   1.000
_cell.length_c   1.000
_cell.angle_alpha   90.00
_cell.angle_beta   90.00
_cell.angle_gamma   90.00
#
_symmetry.space_group_name_H-M   'P 1'
#
loop_
_entity.id
_entity.type
_entity.pdbx_description
1 polymer ?
#
loop_
_entity_poly.entity_id
_entity_poly.type
_entity_poly.pdbx_seq_one_letter_code
_entity_poly.pdbx_strand_id
1 'polypeptide(L)'
;MGYTGIFNSSTVGITRFCIPDWKRFAPNQAFKSLVDGKYSRTMITFKGIDDRPSHNFFDGPFSDIFGTSSASVESPNTAAFIATIKALHGGPNDRPEGPNGLPPYELGEINPDGTSVGDRVVSPLHIQLQVTDELFNKIDPKSRNGFRAGIINAVPSGSLLSTMWGQAGPGANFEPIGQIYSASEFVASKYEDEVLFFRHPHKRWVPPYHRARNHGYNFEVKVGFEV
;
A
#
# COMPACT_ATOMS: atom_id res chain seq x y z
N MET A 1 20.86 0.32 6.32
CA MET A 1 20.62 1.77 6.13
C MET A 1 19.13 1.99 6.26
N GLY A 2 18.68 3.04 6.97
CA GLY A 2 17.25 3.29 7.19
C GLY A 2 16.54 3.86 5.96
N TYR A 3 15.21 3.69 5.89
CA TYR A 3 14.35 4.36 4.92
C TYR A 3 14.24 5.86 5.21
N THR A 4 13.65 6.64 4.31
CA THR A 4 13.54 8.10 4.44
C THR A 4 12.09 8.59 4.51
N GLY A 5 11.92 9.89 4.79
CA GLY A 5 10.62 10.55 4.73
C GLY A 5 9.66 10.04 5.79
N ILE A 6 8.42 9.76 5.38
CA ILE A 6 7.40 9.18 6.26
C ILE A 6 7.85 7.84 6.85
N PHE A 7 8.69 7.06 6.16
CA PHE A 7 9.17 5.78 6.71
C PHE A 7 10.19 5.92 7.84
N ASN A 8 10.77 7.10 8.03
CA ASN A 8 11.71 7.37 9.12
C ASN A 8 11.11 8.25 10.23
N SER A 9 9.79 8.46 10.19
CA SER A 9 9.10 9.42 11.05
C SER A 9 7.76 8.87 11.50
N SER A 10 7.19 9.46 12.55
CA SER A 10 5.77 9.25 12.87
C SER A 10 4.92 10.20 12.02
N THR A 11 3.80 9.70 11.51
CA THR A 11 2.80 10.51 10.80
C THR A 11 1.41 10.18 11.30
N VAL A 12 0.49 11.13 11.16
CA VAL A 12 -0.95 10.93 11.38
C VAL A 12 -1.61 10.69 10.05
N GLY A 13 -2.60 9.81 10.03
CA GLY A 13 -3.31 9.50 8.79
C GLY A 13 -4.70 8.95 9.01
N ILE A 14 -5.37 8.73 7.89
CA ILE A 14 -6.67 8.06 7.83
C ILE A 14 -6.44 6.68 7.23
N THR A 15 -6.86 5.63 7.92
CA THR A 15 -6.87 4.27 7.37
C THR A 15 -8.29 3.84 7.05
N ARG A 16 -8.46 3.21 5.90
CA ARG A 16 -9.74 2.68 5.42
C ARG A 16 -9.61 1.19 5.17
N PHE A 17 -10.65 0.46 5.53
CA PHE A 17 -10.81 -0.96 5.22
C PHE A 17 -12.05 -1.19 4.35
N CYS A 18 -11.91 -1.93 3.26
CA CYS A 18 -13.04 -2.34 2.45
C CYS A 18 -12.92 -3.77 1.90
N ILE A 19 -14.09 -4.38 1.66
CA ILE A 19 -14.19 -5.61 0.87
C ILE A 19 -13.78 -5.25 -0.56
N PRO A 20 -12.92 -6.06 -1.19
CA PRO A 20 -12.45 -5.76 -2.52
C PRO A 20 -13.64 -5.90 -3.50
N ASP A 21 -13.81 -4.91 -4.36
CA ASP A 21 -14.68 -4.99 -5.53
C ASP A 21 -13.80 -4.79 -6.76
N TRP A 22 -13.53 -5.89 -7.46
CA TRP A 22 -12.65 -5.91 -8.63
C TRP A 22 -13.23 -5.11 -9.81
N LYS A 23 -14.55 -4.90 -9.86
CA LYS A 23 -15.17 -4.03 -10.87
C LYS A 23 -14.90 -2.56 -10.57
N ARG A 24 -14.55 -2.23 -9.33
CA ARG A 24 -14.34 -0.86 -8.83
C ARG A 24 -12.90 -0.60 -8.37
N PHE A 25 -12.02 -1.60 -8.44
CA PHE A 25 -10.65 -1.55 -7.94
C PHE A 25 -10.54 -0.98 -6.52
N ALA A 26 -11.49 -1.35 -5.66
CA ALA A 26 -11.44 -0.93 -4.27
C ALA A 26 -10.34 -1.71 -3.53
N PRO A 27 -9.34 -1.04 -2.92
CA PRO A 27 -8.30 -1.72 -2.17
C PRO A 27 -8.84 -2.41 -0.94
N ASN A 28 -8.08 -3.34 -0.36
CA ASN A 28 -8.50 -3.91 0.91
C ASN A 28 -8.22 -2.96 2.07
N GLN A 29 -7.05 -2.34 2.03
CA GLN A 29 -6.67 -1.32 2.98
C GLN A 29 -6.01 -0.15 2.24
N ALA A 30 -6.37 1.05 2.63
CA ALA A 30 -5.67 2.26 2.21
C ALA A 30 -5.30 3.09 3.43
N PHE A 31 -4.09 3.62 3.45
CA PHE A 31 -3.61 4.55 4.47
C PHE A 31 -3.24 5.87 3.81
N LYS A 32 -3.84 6.96 4.27
CA LYS A 32 -3.59 8.31 3.80
C LYS A 32 -2.85 9.08 4.89
N SER A 33 -1.55 9.28 4.70
CA SER A 33 -0.71 10.14 5.53
C SER A 33 -1.05 11.60 5.30
N LEU A 34 -1.36 12.32 6.38
CA LEU A 34 -1.54 13.78 6.36
C LEU A 34 -0.16 14.43 6.41
N VAL A 35 0.08 15.39 5.51
CA VAL A 35 1.38 16.05 5.37
C VAL A 35 1.15 17.55 5.49
N ASP A 36 1.90 18.21 6.37
CA ASP A 36 1.71 19.63 6.63
C ASP A 36 1.96 20.48 5.38
N GLY A 37 1.08 21.45 5.12
CA GLY A 37 1.15 22.36 3.97
C GLY A 37 1.17 21.69 2.58
N LYS A 38 0.91 20.39 2.47
CA LYS A 38 1.03 19.61 1.22
C LYS A 38 -0.16 18.67 1.03
N TYR A 39 -0.29 18.14 -0.19
CA TYR A 39 -1.24 17.06 -0.44
C TYR A 39 -0.87 15.80 0.35
N SER A 40 -1.88 15.11 0.89
CA SER A 40 -1.73 13.82 1.56
C SER A 40 -1.03 12.78 0.67
N ARG A 41 -0.31 11.83 1.27
CA ARG A 41 0.29 10.68 0.57
C ARG A 41 -0.45 9.40 0.90
N THR A 42 -0.66 8.56 -0.10
CA THR A 42 -1.44 7.34 0.07
C THR A 42 -0.58 6.10 -0.08
N MET A 43 -0.77 5.13 0.81
CA MET A 43 -0.39 3.74 0.63
C MET A 43 -1.66 2.95 0.36
N ILE A 44 -1.66 2.13 -0.66
CA ILE A 44 -2.83 1.33 -1.04
C ILE A 44 -2.39 -0.12 -1.12
N THR A 45 -3.14 -0.99 -0.46
CA THR A 45 -2.76 -2.39 -0.29
C THR A 45 -3.96 -3.31 -0.50
N PHE A 46 -3.66 -4.48 -1.06
CA PHE A 46 -4.61 -5.50 -1.45
C PHE A 46 -4.23 -6.80 -0.76
N LYS A 47 -5.19 -7.69 -0.57
CA LYS A 47 -4.86 -9.09 -0.30
C LYS A 47 -5.10 -9.88 -1.57
N GLY A 48 -4.34 -10.95 -1.78
CA GLY A 48 -4.58 -11.89 -2.87
C GLY A 48 -6.06 -12.26 -2.97
N ILE A 49 -6.53 -12.44 -4.21
CA ILE A 49 -7.92 -12.81 -4.51
C ILE A 49 -8.10 -14.32 -4.37
N ASP A 50 -7.01 -15.08 -4.48
CA ASP A 50 -7.05 -16.54 -4.42
C ASP A 50 -7.48 -17.00 -3.04
N ASP A 51 -8.68 -17.56 -3.01
CA ASP A 51 -9.30 -18.29 -1.92
C ASP A 51 -9.18 -17.64 -0.54
N ARG A 52 -10.14 -16.77 -0.24
CA ARG A 52 -10.51 -16.46 1.15
C ARG A 52 -11.61 -17.43 1.63
N PRO A 53 -11.28 -18.64 2.11
CA PRO A 53 -12.28 -19.49 2.78
C PRO A 53 -12.71 -18.88 4.13
N SER A 54 -11.97 -17.88 4.62
CA SER A 54 -12.16 -17.24 5.92
C SER A 54 -12.99 -15.97 5.81
N HIS A 55 -13.96 -15.81 6.72
CA HIS A 55 -14.66 -14.54 6.95
C HIS A 55 -13.85 -13.55 7.80
N ASN A 56 -12.64 -13.93 8.23
CA ASN A 56 -11.75 -13.01 8.93
C ASN A 56 -11.11 -12.03 7.94
N PHE A 57 -11.49 -10.76 8.04
CA PHE A 57 -10.96 -9.70 7.19
C PHE A 57 -9.43 -9.55 7.28
N PHE A 58 -8.84 -9.91 8.42
CA PHE A 58 -7.42 -9.80 8.69
C PHE A 58 -6.60 -11.03 8.29
N ASP A 59 -7.21 -12.03 7.67
CA ASP A 59 -6.52 -13.21 7.15
C ASP A 59 -5.54 -12.88 6.01
N GLY A 60 -4.26 -13.21 6.20
CA GLY A 60 -3.14 -12.87 5.32
C GLY A 60 -2.70 -11.39 5.36
N PRO A 61 -1.49 -11.09 4.83
CA PRO A 61 -0.99 -9.73 4.75
C PRO A 61 -1.76 -8.88 3.72
N PHE A 62 -1.78 -7.56 3.93
CA PHE A 62 -2.08 -6.61 2.86
C PHE A 62 -0.77 -6.23 2.15
N SER A 63 -0.80 -6.10 0.82
CA SER A 63 0.37 -5.93 -0.04
C SER A 63 0.13 -4.80 -1.04
N ASP A 64 1.12 -3.93 -1.26
CA ASP A 64 1.10 -2.90 -2.32
C ASP A 64 1.39 -3.45 -3.73
N ILE A 65 1.85 -4.70 -3.80
CA ILE A 65 1.94 -5.50 -5.02
C ILE A 65 0.76 -6.47 -5.07
N PHE A 66 0.05 -6.46 -6.19
CA PHE A 66 -0.95 -7.46 -6.52
C PHE A 66 -0.23 -8.77 -6.86
N GLY A 67 -0.22 -9.71 -5.92
CA GLY A 67 0.23 -11.08 -6.18
C GLY A 67 -0.69 -11.71 -7.22
N THR A 68 -0.10 -12.14 -8.33
CA THR A 68 -0.84 -12.82 -9.40
C THR A 68 -0.78 -14.31 -9.11
N SER A 69 -1.88 -14.95 -8.74
CA SER A 69 -2.17 -16.18 -9.48
C SER A 69 -2.28 -15.79 -10.95
N SER A 70 -1.95 -16.72 -11.83
CA SER A 70 -1.92 -16.61 -13.29
C SER A 70 -3.07 -15.82 -13.97
N ALA A 71 -4.16 -15.49 -13.28
CA ALA A 71 -5.32 -14.74 -13.77
C ALA A 71 -5.13 -13.23 -13.99
N SER A 72 -4.08 -12.58 -13.45
CA SER A 72 -3.93 -11.11 -13.58
C SER A 72 -3.44 -10.67 -14.96
N VAL A 73 -2.52 -11.42 -15.59
CA VAL A 73 -2.03 -11.11 -16.94
C VAL A 73 -3.14 -11.31 -17.98
N GLU A 74 -4.05 -12.24 -17.73
CA GLU A 74 -5.23 -12.52 -18.54
C GLU A 74 -6.44 -11.63 -18.19
N SER A 75 -6.33 -10.76 -17.18
CA SER A 75 -7.42 -9.85 -16.85
C SER A 75 -7.73 -8.93 -18.03
N PRO A 76 -8.99 -8.81 -18.46
CA PRO A 76 -9.37 -7.97 -19.59
C PRO A 76 -9.00 -6.48 -19.38
N ASN A 77 -8.72 -6.07 -18.14
CA ASN A 77 -8.37 -4.70 -17.78
C ASN A 77 -6.86 -4.41 -17.86
N THR A 78 -6.00 -5.43 -18.00
CA THR A 78 -4.53 -5.26 -17.98
C THR A 78 -4.04 -4.32 -19.07
N ALA A 79 -4.61 -4.41 -20.28
CA ALA A 79 -4.29 -3.50 -21.38
C ALA A 79 -4.65 -2.03 -21.05
N ALA A 80 -5.78 -1.80 -20.39
CA ALA A 80 -6.22 -0.47 -19.99
C ALA A 80 -5.31 0.13 -18.90
N PHE A 81 -4.84 -0.69 -17.95
CA PHE A 81 -3.85 -0.25 -16.97
C PHE A 81 -2.52 0.12 -17.60
N ILE A 82 -2.01 -0.72 -18.50
CA ILE A 82 -0.78 -0.44 -19.23
C ILE A 82 -0.92 0.87 -20.04
N ALA A 83 -2.06 1.07 -20.71
CA ALA A 83 -2.34 2.31 -21.44
C ALA A 83 -2.39 3.53 -20.50
N THR A 84 -3.03 3.39 -19.33
CA THR A 84 -3.11 4.46 -18.32
C THR A 84 -1.73 4.82 -17.79
N ILE A 85 -0.90 3.83 -17.44
CA ILE A 85 0.49 4.05 -17.01
C ILE A 85 1.27 4.79 -18.09
N LYS A 86 1.13 4.39 -19.36
CA LYS A 86 1.78 5.07 -20.50
C LYS A 86 1.30 6.51 -20.70
N ALA A 87 0.07 6.83 -20.31
CA ALA A 87 -0.51 8.17 -20.41
C ALA A 87 -0.14 9.11 -19.25
N LEU A 88 0.43 8.59 -18.15
CA LEU A 88 0.90 9.42 -17.04
C LEU A 88 1.98 10.41 -17.50
N HIS A 89 2.02 11.59 -16.89
CA HIS A 89 3.06 12.59 -17.17
C HIS A 89 4.45 12.08 -16.79
N GLY A 90 5.49 12.60 -17.44
CA GLY A 90 6.89 12.19 -17.22
C GLY A 90 7.34 11.06 -18.15
N GLY A 91 8.58 10.59 -17.94
CA GLY A 91 9.18 9.50 -18.69
C GLY A 91 8.89 8.12 -18.10
N PRO A 92 9.41 7.03 -18.71
CA PRO A 92 9.29 5.67 -18.16
C PRO A 92 9.78 5.52 -16.71
N ASN A 93 10.67 6.39 -16.26
CA ASN A 93 11.21 6.37 -14.90
C ASN A 93 10.36 7.16 -13.89
N ASP A 94 9.34 7.88 -14.35
CA ASP A 94 8.41 8.65 -13.52
C ASP A 94 7.08 7.91 -13.27
N ARG A 95 6.98 6.67 -13.74
CA ARG A 95 5.75 5.89 -13.83
C ARG A 95 5.92 4.54 -13.15
N PRO A 96 4.86 3.90 -12.65
CA PRO A 96 4.96 2.59 -12.01
C PRO A 96 5.55 1.55 -12.98
N GLU A 97 6.28 0.58 -12.42
CA GLU A 97 6.94 -0.51 -13.16
C GLU A 97 5.96 -1.35 -13.98
N GLY A 98 4.72 -1.44 -13.52
CA GLY A 98 3.68 -2.22 -14.15
C GLY A 98 2.32 -2.04 -13.50
N PRO A 99 1.28 -2.71 -14.05
CA PRO A 99 -0.10 -2.58 -13.59
C PRO A 99 -0.35 -3.22 -12.21
N ASN A 100 0.57 -4.07 -11.75
CA ASN A 100 0.43 -4.86 -10.53
C ASN A 100 1.17 -4.28 -9.32
N GLY A 101 1.82 -3.12 -9.46
CA GLY A 101 2.57 -2.50 -8.36
C GLY A 101 2.07 -1.10 -8.07
N LEU A 102 1.95 -0.76 -6.79
CA LEU A 102 1.74 0.61 -6.31
C LEU A 102 2.94 1.04 -5.46
N PRO A 103 4.05 1.46 -6.09
CA PRO A 103 5.31 1.64 -5.37
C PRO A 103 5.17 2.70 -4.26
N PRO A 104 5.76 2.45 -3.09
CA PRO A 104 5.59 3.32 -1.93
C PRO A 104 6.52 4.54 -1.93
N TYR A 105 7.22 4.79 -3.05
CA TYR A 105 8.26 5.81 -3.18
C TYR A 105 7.82 7.22 -2.75
N GLU A 106 6.57 7.59 -3.06
CA GLU A 106 6.01 8.91 -2.72
C GLU A 106 5.91 9.17 -1.21
N LEU A 107 5.91 8.13 -0.38
CA LEU A 107 5.97 8.25 1.08
C LEU A 107 7.40 8.48 1.56
N GLY A 108 8.39 7.92 0.85
CA GLY A 108 9.80 8.06 1.17
C GLY A 108 10.39 9.43 0.81
N GLU A 109 9.77 10.17 -0.12
CA GLU A 109 10.32 11.43 -0.66
C GLU A 109 9.97 12.70 0.14
N ILE A 110 9.08 12.57 1.13
CA ILE A 110 8.52 13.71 1.87
C ILE A 110 8.48 13.40 3.37
N ASN A 111 8.82 14.40 4.17
CA ASN A 111 8.70 14.35 5.62
C ASN A 111 7.27 14.72 6.05
N PRO A 112 6.82 14.35 7.27
CA PRO A 112 5.49 14.72 7.76
C PRO A 112 5.23 16.23 7.81
N ASP A 113 6.27 17.04 7.99
CA ASP A 113 6.23 18.52 7.97
C ASP A 113 6.14 19.13 6.55
N GLY A 114 6.03 18.28 5.53
CA GLY A 114 5.92 18.69 4.12
C GLY A 114 7.24 19.08 3.46
N THR A 115 8.37 19.02 4.18
CA THR A 115 9.70 19.22 3.59
C THR A 115 10.11 18.02 2.73
N SER A 116 10.87 18.29 1.67
CA SER A 116 11.40 17.23 0.82
C SER A 116 12.63 16.59 1.46
N VAL A 117 12.76 15.27 1.30
CA VAL A 117 13.96 14.51 1.68
C VAL A 117 15.18 14.85 0.79
N GLY A 118 14.96 15.55 -0.33
CA GLY A 118 16.01 15.95 -1.26
C GLY A 118 16.25 14.89 -2.35
N ASP A 119 17.53 14.62 -2.63
CA ASP A 119 17.94 13.78 -3.78
C ASP A 119 18.26 12.33 -3.41
N ARG A 120 18.22 11.97 -2.13
CA ARG A 120 18.53 10.62 -1.63
C ARG A 120 17.34 10.00 -0.94
N VAL A 121 16.29 9.73 -1.71
CA VAL A 121 15.11 9.02 -1.23
C VAL A 121 15.44 7.52 -1.12
N VAL A 122 15.20 6.94 0.05
CA VAL A 122 15.30 5.49 0.29
C VAL A 122 13.92 4.98 0.68
N SER A 123 13.28 4.25 -0.24
CA SER A 123 11.95 3.66 -0.06
C SER A 123 12.05 2.14 -0.22
N PRO A 124 11.19 1.35 0.47
CA PRO A 124 11.04 -0.06 0.14
C PRO A 124 10.52 -0.21 -1.30
N LEU A 125 10.86 -1.32 -1.94
CA LEU A 125 10.29 -1.78 -3.21
C LEU A 125 8.85 -2.25 -3.00
N HIS A 126 8.62 -3.00 -1.92
CA HIS A 126 7.37 -3.68 -1.60
C HIS A 126 7.09 -3.48 -0.11
N ILE A 127 5.85 -3.11 0.23
CA ILE A 127 5.33 -3.10 1.59
C ILE A 127 4.29 -4.20 1.81
N GLN A 128 4.43 -4.91 2.93
CA GLN A 128 3.39 -5.76 3.50
C GLN A 128 2.92 -5.22 4.85
N LEU A 129 1.61 -5.17 5.05
CA LEU A 129 0.98 -4.90 6.34
C LEU A 129 0.49 -6.21 6.92
N GLN A 130 1.11 -6.62 8.02
CA GLN A 130 0.74 -7.82 8.76
C GLN A 130 -0.03 -7.40 10.01
N VAL A 131 -1.25 -7.89 10.13
CA VAL A 131 -2.07 -7.67 11.32
C VAL A 131 -1.51 -8.50 12.48
N THR A 132 -1.61 -7.98 13.70
CA THR A 132 -1.14 -8.70 14.88
C THR A 132 -1.97 -9.97 15.12
N ASP A 133 -1.34 -11.01 15.69
CA ASP A 133 -2.07 -12.22 16.10
C ASP A 133 -3.20 -11.89 17.08
N GLU A 134 -3.00 -10.90 17.96
CA GLU A 134 -4.03 -10.43 18.88
C GLU A 134 -5.28 -9.95 18.12
N LEU A 135 -5.11 -9.12 17.10
CA LEU A 135 -6.23 -8.59 16.33
C LEU A 135 -6.82 -9.65 15.38
N PHE A 136 -5.98 -10.49 14.78
CA PHE A 136 -6.43 -11.61 13.96
C PHE A 136 -7.34 -12.55 14.75
N ASN A 137 -6.94 -12.93 15.97
CA ASN A 137 -7.70 -13.87 16.82
C ASN A 137 -8.99 -13.28 17.41
N LYS A 138 -9.20 -11.96 17.35
CA LYS A 138 -10.45 -11.31 17.79
C LYS A 138 -11.60 -11.44 16.79
N ILE A 139 -11.32 -11.81 15.54
CA ILE A 139 -12.33 -11.96 14.49
C ILE A 139 -12.54 -13.44 14.19
N ASP A 140 -13.73 -13.94 14.48
CA ASP A 140 -14.10 -15.33 14.18
C ASP A 140 -14.09 -15.58 12.65
N PRO A 141 -13.24 -16.49 12.14
CA PRO A 141 -13.17 -16.82 10.72
C PRO A 141 -14.46 -17.46 10.16
N LYS A 142 -15.39 -17.89 11.02
CA LYS A 142 -16.70 -18.44 10.64
C LYS A 142 -17.84 -17.44 10.81
N SER A 143 -17.55 -16.22 11.25
CA SER A 143 -18.57 -15.18 11.46
C SER A 143 -19.31 -14.85 10.17
N ARG A 144 -20.64 -14.85 10.24
CA ARG A 144 -21.50 -14.40 9.13
C ARG A 144 -21.86 -12.92 9.24
N ASN A 145 -21.40 -12.24 10.28
CA ASN A 145 -21.64 -10.81 10.45
C ASN A 145 -20.85 -10.02 9.39
N GLY A 146 -21.36 -8.85 9.03
CA GLY A 146 -20.61 -7.94 8.17
C GLY A 146 -19.23 -7.63 8.79
N PHE A 147 -18.16 -7.72 8.00
CA PHE A 147 -16.78 -7.53 8.47
C PHE A 147 -16.58 -6.22 9.25
N ARG A 148 -17.32 -5.15 8.88
CA ARG A 148 -17.31 -3.86 9.57
C ARG A 148 -17.62 -3.99 11.05
N ALA A 149 -18.63 -4.79 11.41
CA ALA A 149 -19.00 -5.02 12.81
C ALA A 149 -17.88 -5.77 13.55
N GLY A 150 -17.24 -6.75 12.88
CA GLY A 150 -16.08 -7.45 13.42
C GLY A 150 -14.91 -6.51 13.72
N ILE A 151 -14.56 -5.63 12.78
CA ILE A 151 -13.48 -4.66 12.96
C ILE A 151 -13.80 -3.65 14.06
N ILE A 152 -14.99 -3.04 14.04
CA ILE A 152 -15.39 -2.03 15.04
C ILE A 152 -15.31 -2.61 16.46
N ASN A 153 -15.74 -3.85 16.66
CA ASN A 153 -15.70 -4.49 17.98
C ASN A 153 -14.30 -4.97 18.38
N ALA A 154 -13.46 -5.36 17.41
CA ALA A 154 -12.13 -5.92 17.67
C ALA A 154 -11.05 -4.85 17.87
N VAL A 155 -11.28 -3.62 17.37
CA VAL A 155 -10.27 -2.55 17.27
C VAL A 155 -10.68 -1.32 18.09
N PRO A 156 -10.45 -1.32 19.41
CA PRO A 156 -10.55 -0.09 20.19
C PRO A 156 -9.50 0.94 19.77
N SER A 157 -9.69 2.19 20.20
CA SER A 157 -8.65 3.21 20.07
C SER A 157 -7.38 2.79 20.81
N GLY A 158 -6.20 3.11 20.26
CA GLY A 158 -4.89 2.74 20.80
C GLY A 158 -4.39 1.35 20.38
N SER A 159 -5.15 0.61 19.57
CA SER A 159 -4.77 -0.75 19.13
C SER A 159 -3.66 -0.71 18.09
N LEU A 160 -2.70 -1.63 18.17
CA LEU A 160 -1.79 -1.91 17.07
C LEU A 160 -2.56 -2.65 15.97
N LEU A 161 -2.76 -1.98 14.83
CA LEU A 161 -3.48 -2.53 13.68
C LEU A 161 -2.60 -3.48 12.87
N SER A 162 -1.40 -3.02 12.54
CA SER A 162 -0.47 -3.78 11.73
C SER A 162 0.97 -3.37 11.95
N THR A 163 1.86 -4.34 11.79
CA THR A 163 3.29 -4.10 11.56
C THR A 163 3.50 -3.95 10.07
N MET A 164 4.20 -2.89 9.69
CA MET A 164 4.63 -2.63 8.32
C MET A 164 5.97 -3.31 8.08
N TRP A 165 6.03 -4.14 7.06
CA TRP A 165 7.22 -4.86 6.62
C TRP A 165 7.63 -4.34 5.25
N GLY A 166 8.91 -4.00 5.08
CA GLY A 166 9.47 -3.49 3.84
C GLY A 166 10.46 -4.47 3.23
N GLN A 167 10.40 -4.63 1.92
CA GLN A 167 11.44 -5.28 1.12
C GLN A 167 12.30 -4.21 0.46
N ALA A 168 13.61 -4.19 0.71
CA ALA A 168 14.48 -3.14 0.20
C ALA A 168 14.73 -3.20 -1.32
N GLY A 169 14.52 -4.35 -1.96
CA GLY A 169 14.75 -4.55 -3.39
C GLY A 169 14.47 -6.00 -3.81
N PRO A 170 14.61 -6.34 -5.09
CA PRO A 170 14.31 -7.68 -5.59
C PRO A 170 15.14 -8.75 -4.87
N GLY A 171 14.48 -9.79 -4.36
CA GLY A 171 15.12 -10.90 -3.64
C GLY A 171 15.60 -10.57 -2.23
N ALA A 172 15.43 -9.33 -1.74
CA ALA A 172 15.70 -9.00 -0.35
C ALA A 172 14.65 -9.63 0.58
N ASN A 173 15.03 -9.87 1.83
CA ASN A 173 14.07 -10.29 2.85
C ASN A 173 13.15 -9.12 3.24
N PHE A 174 11.96 -9.45 3.73
CA PHE A 174 11.10 -8.49 4.42
C PHE A 174 11.64 -8.21 5.81
N GLU A 175 11.71 -6.95 6.18
CA GLU A 175 12.12 -6.49 7.51
C GLU A 175 11.05 -5.55 8.09
N PRO A 176 10.87 -5.47 9.42
CA PRO A 176 9.90 -4.56 10.01
C PRO A 176 10.40 -3.12 9.90
N ILE A 177 9.55 -2.22 9.39
CA ILE A 177 9.90 -0.82 9.10
C ILE A 177 9.00 0.19 9.80
N GLY A 178 7.92 -0.26 10.43
CA GLY A 178 6.99 0.62 11.13
C GLY A 178 5.79 -0.12 11.68
N GLN A 179 4.93 0.63 12.35
CA GLN A 179 3.71 0.13 12.98
C GLN A 179 2.58 1.14 12.77
N ILE A 180 1.36 0.65 12.60
CA ILE A 180 0.16 1.47 12.46
C ILE A 180 -0.72 1.24 13.68
N TYR A 181 -0.95 2.30 14.45
CA TYR A 181 -1.83 2.29 15.61
C TYR A 181 -3.15 3.02 15.30
N SER A 182 -4.26 2.56 15.86
CA SER A 182 -5.49 3.34 15.87
C SER A 182 -5.37 4.49 16.87
N ALA A 183 -5.68 5.70 16.42
CA ALA A 183 -5.81 6.87 17.31
C ALA A 183 -7.27 7.13 17.73
N SER A 184 -8.22 6.45 17.07
CA SER A 184 -9.65 6.54 17.34
C SER A 184 -10.32 5.18 17.12
N GLU A 185 -11.57 5.07 17.53
CA GLU A 185 -12.42 3.95 17.13
C GLU A 185 -12.70 4.00 15.62
N PHE A 186 -12.97 2.82 15.05
CA PHE A 186 -13.44 2.71 13.68
C PHE A 186 -14.91 3.08 13.59
N VAL A 187 -15.27 3.79 12.52
CA VAL A 187 -16.66 4.12 12.20
C VAL A 187 -17.03 3.55 10.84
N ALA A 188 -18.26 3.05 10.71
CA ALA A 188 -18.81 2.72 9.40
C ALA A 188 -19.35 4.01 8.77
N SER A 189 -18.66 4.53 7.75
CA SER A 189 -19.01 5.82 7.15
C SER A 189 -19.21 5.71 5.64
N LYS A 190 -20.29 6.33 5.14
CA LYS A 190 -20.49 6.58 3.70
C LYS A 190 -19.68 7.78 3.19
N TYR A 191 -19.29 8.69 4.09
CA TYR A 191 -18.56 9.90 3.72
C TYR A 191 -17.21 9.57 3.05
N GLU A 192 -16.54 8.53 3.51
CA GLU A 192 -15.29 8.08 2.86
C GLU A 192 -15.51 7.50 1.47
N ASP A 193 -16.69 6.92 1.21
CA ASP A 193 -17.03 6.35 -0.09
C ASP A 193 -17.35 7.45 -1.13
N GLU A 194 -17.81 8.63 -0.67
CA GLU A 194 -18.29 9.71 -1.54
C GLU A 194 -17.31 10.89 -1.65
N VAL A 195 -16.54 11.19 -0.61
CA VAL A 195 -15.75 12.43 -0.51
C VAL A 195 -14.25 12.17 -0.35
N LEU A 196 -13.85 11.14 0.41
CA LEU A 196 -12.44 10.90 0.71
C LEU A 196 -11.75 10.10 -0.39
N PHE A 197 -11.04 10.79 -1.27
CA PHE A 197 -10.33 10.15 -2.39
C PHE A 197 -8.94 9.63 -1.99
N PHE A 198 -8.67 8.34 -2.21
CA PHE A 198 -7.37 7.70 -2.03
C PHE A 198 -6.66 7.59 -3.39
N ARG A 199 -5.72 8.50 -3.65
CA ARG A 199 -4.99 8.54 -4.92
C ARG A 199 -3.96 7.41 -4.97
N HIS A 200 -3.95 6.64 -6.06
CA HIS A 200 -2.88 5.67 -6.33
C HIS A 200 -1.51 6.36 -6.43
N PRO A 201 -0.46 5.78 -5.80
CA PRO A 201 0.91 6.14 -6.11
C PRO A 201 1.16 6.00 -7.62
N HIS A 202 1.90 6.96 -8.16
CA HIS A 202 2.22 7.04 -9.58
C HIS A 202 3.71 7.11 -9.86
N LYS A 203 4.55 7.31 -8.83
CA LYS A 203 6.00 7.26 -9.00
C LYS A 203 6.53 5.84 -8.90
N ARG A 204 7.54 5.57 -9.73
CA ARG A 204 8.33 4.34 -9.73
C ARG A 204 9.13 4.18 -8.44
N TRP A 205 9.44 2.94 -8.05
CA TRP A 205 10.49 2.71 -7.06
C TRP A 205 11.87 2.99 -7.66
N VAL A 206 12.78 3.53 -6.84
CA VAL A 206 14.17 3.82 -7.24
C VAL A 206 15.13 3.12 -6.26
N PRO A 207 16.11 2.33 -6.74
CA PRO A 207 17.06 1.67 -5.86
C PRO A 207 17.90 2.66 -5.02
N PRO A 208 18.22 2.34 -3.75
CA PRO A 208 18.87 3.23 -2.77
C PRO A 208 20.25 3.85 -3.11
N TYR A 209 20.84 3.59 -4.28
CA TYR A 209 22.18 4.06 -4.65
C TYR A 209 22.29 4.65 -6.06
N HIS A 210 21.15 4.96 -6.70
CA HIS A 210 21.17 5.76 -7.92
C HIS A 210 21.43 7.24 -7.59
N ARG A 211 22.63 7.74 -7.94
CA ARG A 211 23.14 9.07 -7.58
C ARG A 211 22.46 10.28 -8.26
N ALA A 212 21.37 10.08 -8.98
CA ALA A 212 20.60 11.18 -9.58
C ALA A 212 19.16 10.73 -9.78
N ARG A 213 18.23 11.68 -9.75
CA ARG A 213 16.89 11.54 -10.37
C ARG A 213 17.09 11.25 -11.86
N ASN A 214 17.46 10.01 -12.17
CA ASN A 214 17.88 9.60 -13.50
C ASN A 214 16.63 9.28 -14.31
N HIS A 215 16.03 10.32 -14.89
CA HIS A 215 15.01 10.21 -15.94
C HIS A 215 15.54 9.54 -17.24
N GLY A 216 16.74 8.94 -17.25
CA GLY A 216 17.45 8.54 -18.47
C GLY A 216 18.17 7.18 -18.47
N TYR A 217 18.14 6.38 -17.40
CA TYR A 217 18.67 5.01 -17.45
C TYR A 217 17.52 4.01 -17.31
N ASN A 218 17.31 3.23 -18.37
CA ASN A 218 16.42 2.07 -18.39
C ASN A 218 17.09 0.95 -17.59
N PHE A 219 16.93 0.91 -16.27
CA PHE A 219 17.08 -0.36 -15.59
C PHE A 219 15.75 -1.10 -15.74
N GLU A 220 15.79 -2.16 -16.54
CA GLU A 220 14.69 -3.11 -16.65
C GLU A 220 14.63 -3.83 -15.29
N VAL A 221 13.78 -3.37 -14.37
CA VAL A 221 13.40 -4.20 -13.22
C VAL A 221 12.43 -5.20 -13.80
N LYS A 222 12.94 -6.32 -14.29
CA LYS A 222 12.11 -7.51 -14.46
C LYS A 222 11.77 -7.97 -13.05
N VAL A 223 10.67 -7.45 -12.51
CA VAL A 223 10.01 -8.08 -11.37
C VAL A 223 9.53 -9.41 -11.92
N GLY A 224 10.35 -10.45 -11.75
CA GLY A 224 10.05 -11.79 -12.20
C GLY A 224 8.84 -12.27 -11.41
N PHE A 225 7.66 -12.11 -11.99
CA PHE A 225 6.55 -12.98 -11.70
C PHE A 225 6.85 -14.22 -12.55
N GLU A 226 7.59 -15.17 -11.98
CA GLU A 226 7.69 -16.49 -12.59
C GLU A 226 6.27 -17.05 -12.70
N VAL A 227 5.88 -17.37 -13.94
CA VAL A 227 4.60 -18.02 -14.28
C VAL A 227 4.70 -19.51 -13.98
#